data_AF-A0A7Z8G6J3-F1
#
_entry.id   AF-A0A7Z8G6J3-F1
#
_cell.length_a   1.000
_cell.length_b   1.000
_cell.length_c   1.000
_cell.angle_alpha   90.00
_cell.angle_beta   90.00
_cell.angle_gamma   90.00
#
_symmetry.space_group_name_H-M   'P 1'
#
loop_
_entity.id
_entity.type
_entity.pdbx_description
1 polymer ?
#
loop_
_entity_poly.entity_id
_entity_poly.type
_entity_poly.pdbx_seq_one_letter_code
_entity_poly.pdbx_strand_id
1 'polypeptide(L)'
;MGQQSRIDELQEQLRNITEDRYQTETDLRKLEQNTNDVQSIFQRVQHLFNEMSETWRKGEMSGQIANLQQETLHQQKGYLHDSEQDYEELQKKKKTLRDKEDELYYQKLTLSRKEQTHGH
;
A
#
# COMPACT_ATOMS: atom_id res chain seq x y z
N MET A 1 10.88 31.50 24.01
CA MET A 1 10.37 30.11 24.05
C MET A 1 11.57 29.18 24.10
N GLY A 2 11.67 28.32 25.11
CA GLY A 2 12.90 27.59 25.44
C GLY A 2 13.19 26.42 24.50
N GLN A 3 14.46 26.01 24.43
CA GLN A 3 14.92 24.87 23.63
C GLN A 3 14.19 23.55 24.01
N GLN A 4 13.82 23.38 25.28
CA GLN A 4 12.98 22.27 25.75
C GLN A 4 11.62 22.17 25.03
N SER A 5 10.92 23.31 24.85
CA SER A 5 9.64 23.35 24.13
C SER A 5 9.80 22.88 22.68
N ARG A 6 10.96 23.16 22.07
CA ARG A 6 11.28 22.74 20.71
C ARG A 6 11.57 21.23 20.62
N ILE A 7 12.20 20.66 21.66
CA ILE A 7 12.45 19.22 21.75
C ILE A 7 11.13 18.46 21.95
N ASP A 8 10.22 18.99 22.76
CA ASP A 8 8.89 18.40 22.99
C ASP A 8 8.05 18.41 21.70
N GLU A 9 8.06 19.53 20.95
CA GLU A 9 7.44 19.62 19.61
C GLU A 9 8.00 18.57 18.64
N LEU A 10 9.33 18.40 18.60
CA LEU A 10 9.97 17.40 17.74
C LEU A 10 9.62 15.97 18.16
N GLN A 11 9.46 15.73 19.46
CA GLN A 11 9.08 14.42 19.98
C GLN A 11 7.63 14.06 19.61
N GLU A 12 6.73 15.03 19.65
CA GLU A 12 5.35 14.83 19.18
C GLU A 12 5.30 14.57 17.68
N GLN A 13 6.06 15.34 16.89
CA GLN A 13 6.16 15.12 15.44
C GLN A 13 6.73 13.75 15.10
N LEU A 14 7.78 13.31 15.80
CA LEU A 14 8.35 11.97 15.65
C LEU A 14 7.31 10.89 15.92
N ARG A 15 6.55 10.99 17.03
CA ARG A 15 5.49 10.03 17.36
C ARG A 15 4.49 9.91 16.21
N ASN A 16 3.98 11.04 15.72
CA ASN A 16 2.96 11.04 14.67
C ASN A 16 3.50 10.43 13.36
N ILE A 17 4.74 10.74 12.97
CA ILE A 17 5.34 10.17 11.75
C ILE A 17 5.62 8.67 11.92
N THR A 18 6.06 8.23 13.09
CA THR A 18 6.27 6.80 13.37
C THR A 18 4.94 6.03 13.27
N GLU A 19 3.85 6.58 13.82
CA GLU A 19 2.50 6.01 13.72
C GLU A 19 2.02 5.94 12.27
N ASP A 20 2.15 7.04 11.51
CA ASP A 20 1.80 7.08 10.08
C ASP A 20 2.59 6.06 9.25
N ARG A 21 3.89 5.86 9.58
CA ARG A 21 4.72 4.87 8.91
C ARG A 21 4.24 3.46 9.21
N TYR A 22 3.94 3.17 10.47
CA TYR A 22 3.42 1.86 10.87
C TYR A 22 2.08 1.55 10.20
N GLN A 23 1.19 2.53 10.12
CA GLN A 23 -0.07 2.39 9.40
C GLN A 23 0.17 2.12 7.91
N THR A 24 1.07 2.87 7.27
CA THR A 24 1.42 2.67 5.85
C THR A 24 1.99 1.27 5.59
N GLU A 25 2.81 0.73 6.50
CA GLU A 25 3.28 -0.67 6.37
C GLU A 25 2.17 -1.70 6.54
N THR A 26 1.21 -1.42 7.43
CA THR A 26 0.03 -2.27 7.60
C THR A 26 -0.83 -2.27 6.35
N ASP A 27 -1.02 -1.10 5.73
CA ASP A 27 -1.81 -0.95 4.51
C ASP A 27 -1.15 -1.66 3.33
N LEU A 28 0.18 -1.59 3.19
CA LEU A 28 0.94 -2.36 2.20
C LEU A 28 0.70 -3.87 2.33
N ARG A 29 0.81 -4.42 3.54
CA ARG A 29 0.58 -5.86 3.77
C ARG A 29 -0.85 -6.27 3.45
N LYS A 30 -1.82 -5.43 3.81
CA LYS A 30 -3.24 -5.67 3.49
C LYS A 30 -3.47 -5.64 1.99
N LEU A 31 -2.87 -4.69 1.28
CA LEU A 31 -2.96 -4.61 -0.17
C LEU A 31 -2.39 -5.88 -0.81
N GLU A 32 -1.17 -6.29 -0.44
CA GLU A 32 -0.54 -7.53 -0.93
C GLU A 32 -1.42 -8.76 -0.68
N GLN A 33 -2.00 -8.88 0.52
CA GLN A 33 -2.91 -9.97 0.85
C GLN A 33 -4.18 -9.93 -0.01
N ASN A 34 -4.82 -8.77 -0.12
CA ASN A 34 -6.04 -8.61 -0.93
C ASN A 34 -5.78 -8.92 -2.40
N THR A 35 -4.65 -8.48 -2.96
CA THR A 35 -4.27 -8.76 -4.34
C THR A 35 -4.11 -10.27 -4.58
N ASN A 36 -3.49 -10.99 -3.63
CA ASN A 36 -3.37 -12.45 -3.70
C ASN A 36 -4.75 -13.15 -3.63
N ASP A 37 -5.62 -12.70 -2.72
CA ASP A 37 -6.96 -13.25 -2.55
C ASP A 37 -7.82 -13.06 -3.82
N VAL A 38 -7.78 -11.85 -4.40
CA VAL A 38 -8.48 -11.52 -5.65
C VAL A 38 -7.91 -12.30 -6.84
N GLN A 39 -6.59 -12.47 -6.93
CA GLN A 39 -5.99 -13.32 -7.97
C GLN A 39 -6.46 -14.77 -7.87
N SER A 40 -6.58 -15.32 -6.65
CA SER A 40 -7.13 -16.67 -6.45
C SER A 40 -8.59 -16.78 -6.91
N ILE A 41 -9.42 -15.76 -6.63
CA ILE A 41 -10.80 -15.69 -7.12
C ILE A 41 -10.83 -15.70 -8.65
N PHE A 42 -10.03 -14.87 -9.32
CA PHE A 42 -9.99 -14.84 -10.78
C PHE A 42 -9.54 -16.16 -11.39
N GLN A 43 -8.57 -16.86 -10.77
CA GLN A 43 -8.16 -18.20 -11.22
C GLN A 43 -9.32 -19.20 -11.14
N ARG A 44 -10.09 -19.19 -10.05
CA ARG A 44 -11.28 -20.04 -9.89
C ARG A 44 -12.36 -19.72 -10.91
N VAL A 45 -12.59 -18.42 -11.16
CA VAL A 45 -13.55 -17.97 -12.17
C VAL A 45 -13.13 -18.40 -13.58
N GLN A 46 -11.84 -18.27 -13.93
CA GLN A 46 -11.34 -18.78 -15.21
C GLN A 46 -11.52 -20.29 -15.36
N HIS A 47 -11.29 -21.06 -14.29
CA HIS A 47 -11.54 -22.50 -14.31
C HIS A 47 -13.01 -22.82 -14.60
N LEU A 48 -13.95 -22.13 -13.95
CA LEU A 48 -15.38 -22.28 -14.21
C LEU A 48 -15.75 -21.91 -15.65
N PHE A 49 -15.17 -20.85 -16.22
CA PHE A 49 -15.39 -20.51 -17.63
C PHE A 49 -14.92 -21.61 -18.57
N ASN A 50 -13.81 -22.28 -18.26
CA ASN A 50 -13.31 -23.40 -19.05
C ASN A 50 -14.27 -24.58 -18.99
N GLU A 51 -14.74 -24.97 -17.79
CA GLU A 51 -15.73 -26.05 -17.62
C GLU A 51 -17.05 -25.76 -18.37
N MET A 52 -17.54 -24.51 -18.28
CA MET A 52 -18.74 -24.09 -18.99
C MET A 52 -18.54 -24.12 -20.50
N SER A 53 -17.39 -23.67 -20.99
CA SER A 53 -17.04 -23.69 -22.42
C SER A 53 -16.95 -25.12 -22.97
N GLU A 54 -16.46 -26.07 -22.16
CA GLU A 54 -16.42 -27.48 -22.52
C GLU A 54 -17.82 -28.12 -22.57
N THR A 55 -18.71 -27.71 -21.66
CA THR A 55 -20.09 -28.20 -21.61
C THR A 55 -20.94 -27.63 -22.75
N TRP A 56 -20.82 -26.33 -23.00
CA TRP A 56 -21.62 -25.58 -23.98
C TRP A 56 -20.79 -25.22 -25.21
N ARG A 57 -20.17 -26.22 -25.84
CA ARG A 57 -19.22 -26.04 -26.96
C ARG A 57 -19.80 -25.38 -28.22
N LYS A 58 -21.12 -25.37 -28.40
CA LYS A 58 -21.79 -24.86 -29.61
C LYS A 58 -23.09 -24.14 -29.25
N GLY A 59 -23.50 -23.20 -30.11
CA GLY A 59 -24.71 -22.42 -29.94
C GLY A 59 -24.48 -21.11 -29.18
N GLU A 60 -25.56 -20.36 -28.96
CA GLU A 60 -25.52 -19.00 -28.40
C GLU A 60 -24.85 -18.94 -27.02
N MET A 61 -25.00 -19.98 -26.21
CA MET A 61 -24.36 -20.08 -24.88
C MET A 61 -22.83 -20.04 -24.96
N SER A 62 -22.22 -20.63 -26.00
CA SER A 62 -20.76 -20.59 -26.21
C SER A 62 -20.27 -19.15 -26.41
N GLY A 63 -21.01 -18.37 -27.21
CA GLY A 63 -20.70 -16.95 -27.45
C GLY A 63 -20.87 -16.10 -26.19
N GLN A 64 -21.93 -16.33 -25.41
CA GLN A 64 -22.16 -15.62 -24.15
C GLN A 64 -21.05 -15.92 -23.13
N ILE A 65 -20.64 -17.18 -22.98
CA ILE A 65 -19.54 -17.60 -22.10
C ILE A 65 -18.24 -16.91 -22.52
N ALA A 66 -17.92 -16.89 -23.81
CA ALA A 66 -16.72 -16.22 -24.32
C ALA A 66 -16.73 -14.70 -24.04
N ASN A 67 -17.87 -14.04 -24.20
CA ASN A 67 -18.01 -12.62 -23.88
C ASN A 67 -17.79 -12.34 -22.39
N LEU A 68 -18.42 -13.11 -21.50
CA LEU A 68 -18.26 -12.98 -20.05
C LEU A 68 -16.81 -13.27 -19.60
N GLN A 69 -16.15 -14.23 -20.24
CA GLN A 69 -14.74 -14.52 -19.98
C GLN A 69 -13.85 -13.33 -20.38
N GLN A 70 -14.09 -12.71 -21.53
CA GLN A 70 -13.36 -11.51 -21.96
C GLN A 70 -13.59 -10.33 -21.02
N GLU A 71 -14.83 -10.09 -20.59
CA GLU A 71 -15.16 -9.04 -19.63
C GLU A 71 -14.44 -9.27 -18.29
N THR A 72 -14.45 -10.51 -17.80
CA THR A 72 -13.75 -10.87 -16.56
C THR A 72 -12.24 -10.65 -16.67
N LEU A 73 -11.63 -11.00 -17.81
CA LEU A 73 -10.21 -10.74 -18.06
C LEU A 73 -9.90 -9.24 -18.09
N HIS A 74 -10.81 -8.43 -18.64
CA HIS A 74 -10.67 -6.98 -18.63
C HIS A 74 -10.73 -6.41 -17.21
N GLN A 75 -11.71 -6.85 -16.41
CA GLN A 75 -11.83 -6.47 -15.00
C GLN A 75 -10.60 -6.89 -14.19
N GLN A 76 -10.08 -8.10 -14.41
CA GLN A 76 -8.85 -8.56 -13.77
C GLN A 76 -7.66 -7.65 -14.08
N LYS A 77 -7.48 -7.26 -15.35
CA LYS A 77 -6.40 -6.34 -15.75
C LYS A 77 -6.56 -4.96 -15.10
N GLY A 78 -7.78 -4.43 -15.06
CA GLY A 78 -8.07 -3.16 -14.39
C GLY A 78 -7.70 -3.21 -12.92
N TYR A 79 -8.17 -4.24 -12.20
CA TYR A 79 -7.84 -4.43 -10.79
C TYR A 79 -6.33 -4.54 -10.54
N LEU A 80 -5.60 -5.28 -11.36
CA LEU A 80 -4.14 -5.42 -11.22
C LEU A 80 -3.43 -4.08 -11.44
N HIS A 81 -3.87 -3.28 -12.40
CA HIS A 81 -3.32 -1.96 -12.65
C HIS A 81 -3.55 -1.01 -11.47
N ASP A 82 -4.78 -0.94 -10.98
CA ASP A 82 -5.13 -0.09 -9.84
C ASP A 82 -4.35 -0.52 -8.57
N SER A 83 -4.26 -1.83 -8.33
CA SER A 83 -3.48 -2.39 -7.22
C SER A 83 -1.98 -2.07 -7.32
N GLU A 84 -1.41 -2.05 -8.52
CA GLU A 84 -0.01 -1.69 -8.76
C GLU A 84 0.21 -0.20 -8.48
N GLN A 85 -0.73 0.66 -8.90
CA GLN A 85 -0.67 2.09 -8.61
C GLN A 85 -0.75 2.36 -7.10
N ASP A 86 -1.71 1.76 -6.40
CA ASP A 86 -1.87 1.88 -4.95
C ASP A 86 -0.60 1.42 -4.21
N TYR A 87 0.00 0.32 -4.68
CA TYR A 87 1.25 -0.20 -4.12
C TYR A 87 2.39 0.80 -4.29
N GLU A 88 2.57 1.37 -5.47
CA GLU A 88 3.58 2.40 -5.69
C GLU A 88 3.38 3.64 -4.83
N GLU A 89 2.15 4.11 -4.69
CA GLU A 89 1.80 5.28 -3.88
C GLU A 89 2.14 5.04 -2.41
N LEU A 90 1.78 3.87 -1.87
CA LEU A 90 2.11 3.49 -0.50
C LEU A 90 3.62 3.31 -0.29
N GLN A 91 4.35 2.77 -1.27
CA GLN A 91 5.82 2.67 -1.21
C GLN A 91 6.48 4.05 -1.20
N LYS A 92 6.01 4.98 -2.05
CA LYS A 92 6.48 6.37 -2.07
C LYS A 92 6.20 7.04 -0.73
N LYS A 93 4.99 6.90 -0.19
CA LYS A 93 4.60 7.42 1.14
C LYS A 93 5.49 6.87 2.24
N LYS A 94 5.72 5.56 2.27
CA LYS A 94 6.60 4.89 3.25
C LYS A 94 8.01 5.48 3.21
N LYS A 95 8.58 5.67 2.02
CA LYS A 95 9.90 6.28 1.85
C LYS A 95 9.92 7.71 2.38
N THR A 96 8.96 8.54 1.98
CA THR A 96 8.87 9.93 2.45
C THR A 96 8.73 10.04 3.97
N LEU A 97 7.93 9.16 4.59
CA LEU A 97 7.79 9.14 6.04
C LEU A 97 9.10 8.75 6.73
N ARG A 98 9.82 7.78 6.19
CA ARG A 98 11.14 7.39 6.71
C ARG A 98 12.15 8.53 6.61
N ASP A 99 12.24 9.18 5.45
CA ASP A 99 13.16 10.30 5.23
C ASP A 99 12.88 11.46 6.21
N LYS A 100 11.60 11.76 6.46
CA LYS A 100 11.17 12.76 7.45
C LYS A 100 11.48 12.34 8.89
N GLU A 101 11.25 11.08 9.23
CA GLU A 101 11.56 10.56 10.56
C GLU A 101 13.06 10.69 10.86
N ASP A 102 13.91 10.30 9.89
CA ASP A 102 15.37 10.44 9.98
C ASP A 102 15.77 11.92 10.17
N GLU A 103 15.18 12.84 9.39
CA GLU A 103 15.42 14.28 9.53
C GLU A 103 15.08 14.79 10.94
N LEU A 104 13.91 14.43 11.47
CA LEU A 104 13.49 14.83 12.81
C LEU A 104 14.41 14.26 13.90
N TYR A 105 14.88 13.01 13.74
CA TYR A 105 15.89 12.44 14.64
C TYR A 105 17.17 13.26 14.65
N TYR A 106 17.70 13.64 13.48
CA TYR A 106 18.89 14.49 13.38
C TYR A 106 18.67 15.87 14.00
N GLN A 107 17.51 16.49 13.80
CA GLN A 107 17.17 17.78 14.39
C GLN A 107 17.13 17.69 15.93
N LYS A 108 16.45 16.67 16.47
CA LYS A 108 16.37 16.43 17.92
C LYS A 108 17.74 16.21 18.54
N LEU A 109 18.58 15.38 17.90
CA LEU A 109 19.95 15.10 18.38
C LEU A 109 20.81 16.37 18.39
N THR A 110 20.71 17.18 17.34
CA THR A 110 21.47 18.44 17.23
C THR A 110 21.05 19.45 18.30
N LEU A 111 19.75 19.58 18.56
CA LEU A 111 19.25 20.47 19.61
C LEU A 111 19.65 20.00 21.00
N SER A 112 19.53 18.70 21.28
CA SER A 112 19.93 18.11 22.57
C SER A 112 21.42 18.33 22.85
N ARG A 113 22.28 18.22 21.82
CA ARG A 113 23.72 18.51 21.93
C ARG A 113 23.99 20.00 22.19
N LYS A 114 23.25 20.91 21.55
CA LYS A 114 23.39 22.36 21.78
C LYS A 114 22.98 22.78 23.19
N GLU A 115 21.94 22.19 23.75
CA GLU A 115 21.54 22.39 25.15
C GLU A 115 22.66 21.98 26.12
N GLN A 116 23.27 20.81 25.88
CA GLN A 116 24.37 20.30 26.73
C GLN A 116 25.63 21.19 26.67
N THR A 117 25.93 21.81 25.52
CA THR A 117 27.12 22.68 25.37
C THR A 117 26.91 24.12 25.85
N HIS A 118 25.66 24.58 26.02
CA HIS A 118 25.33 25.95 26.46
C HIS A 118 24.80 26.02 27.89
N GLY A 119 24.69 24.88 28.59
CA GLY A 119 24.37 24.79 30.02
C GLY A 119 25.59 24.90 30.95
N HIS A 120 26.74 25.35 30.45
CA HIS A 120 27.97 25.62 31.23
C HIS A 120 28.31 27.11 31.24
#